data_AF-J3EAD8-F1
#
_entry.id   AF-J3EAD8-F1
#
_cell.length_a   1.000
_cell.length_b   1.000
_cell.length_c   1.000
_cell.angle_alpha   90.00
_cell.angle_beta   90.00
_cell.angle_gamma   90.00
#
_symmetry.space_group_name_H-M   'P 1'
#
loop_
_entity.id
_entity.type
_entity.pdbx_description
1 polymer ?
#
loop_
_entity_poly.entity_id
_entity_poly.type
_entity_poly.pdbx_seq_one_letter_code
_entity_poly.pdbx_strand_id
1 'polypeptide(L)' 'MRAVIESAEHAQTVYLVVISSDVIRDELNMLITQNQPTFKPITKRKGSAGQFEISEDSHALLCQTLGLNAVQ' A
#
# COMPACT_ATOMS: atom_id res chain seq x y z
N MET A 1 3.50 9.52 -2.10
CA MET A 1 2.79 8.27 -2.44
C MET A 1 3.73 7.18 -2.98
N ARG A 2 4.41 7.37 -4.13
CA ARG A 2 5.32 6.37 -4.73
C ARG A 2 6.35 5.78 -3.78
N ALA A 3 7.14 6.63 -3.13
CA ALA A 3 8.18 6.22 -2.18
C ALA A 3 7.64 5.39 -1.01
N VAL A 4 6.37 5.59 -0.62
CA VAL A 4 5.73 4.80 0.44
C VAL A 4 5.56 3.35 -0.03
N ILE A 5 4.96 3.15 -1.20
CA ILE A 5 4.72 1.81 -1.75
C ILE A 5 6.02 1.10 -2.14
N GLU A 6 7.00 1.84 -2.63
CA GLU A 6 8.34 1.34 -2.95
C GLU A 6 9.13 0.92 -1.70
N SER A 7 8.96 1.63 -0.58
CA SER A 7 9.58 1.28 0.70
C SER A 7 8.90 0.12 1.44
N ALA A 8 7.82 -0.43 0.89
CA ALA A 8 7.07 -1.48 1.56
C ALA A 8 7.87 -2.79 1.58
N GLU A 9 8.04 -3.35 2.77
CA GLU A 9 8.80 -4.59 2.99
C GLU A 9 7.84 -5.79 2.91
N HIS A 10 8.20 -6.81 2.12
CA HIS A 10 7.41 -8.05 2.06
C HIS A 10 7.60 -8.86 3.35
N ALA A 11 6.49 -9.17 4.02
CA ALA A 11 6.44 -9.93 5.25
C ALA A 11 5.43 -11.08 5.11
N GLN A 12 5.94 -12.25 4.73
CA GLN A 12 5.16 -13.49 4.51
C GLN A 12 4.09 -13.35 3.43
N THR A 13 2.91 -12.85 3.79
CA THR A 13 1.71 -12.78 2.93
C THR A 13 1.16 -11.36 2.81
N VAL A 14 1.86 -10.38 3.38
CA VAL A 14 1.50 -8.96 3.34
C VAL A 14 2.75 -8.11 3.14
N TYR A 15 2.55 -6.87 2.72
CA TYR A 15 3.58 -5.84 2.71
C TYR A 15 3.39 -4.93 3.93
N LEU A 16 4.49 -4.60 4.57
CA LEU A 16 4.55 -3.68 5.70
C LEU A 16 5.13 -2.35 5.27
N VAL A 17 4.47 -1.25 5.62
CA VAL A 17 4.92 0.08 5.24
C VAL A 17 4.72 1.08 6.37
N VAL A 18 5.60 2.07 6.48
CA VAL A 18 5.41 3.21 7.38
C VAL A 18 4.75 4.36 6.61
N ILE A 19 3.61 4.83 7.11
CA ILE A 19 2.89 5.97 6.53
C ILE A 19 2.77 7.06 7.59
N SER A 20 3.40 8.20 7.35
CA SER A 20 3.43 9.35 8.27
C SER A 20 2.30 10.35 8.07
N SER A 21 1.50 10.20 7.01
CA SER A 21 0.42 11.12 6.64
C SER A 21 -0.87 10.36 6.37
N ASP A 22 -1.93 10.68 7.11
CA ASP A 22 -3.26 10.12 6.90
C ASP A 22 -3.80 10.45 5.50
N VAL A 23 -3.48 11.64 4.96
CA VAL A 23 -3.85 12.04 3.60
C VAL A 23 -3.27 11.07 2.56
N ILE A 24 -1.99 10.71 2.71
CA ILE A 24 -1.34 9.75 1.80
C ILE A 24 -1.97 8.37 1.90
N ARG A 25 -2.33 7.91 3.11
CA ARG A 25 -3.04 6.64 3.28
C ARG A 25 -4.41 6.67 2.58
N ASP A 26 -5.14 7.75 2.76
CA ASP A 26 -6.49 7.88 2.23
C ASP A 26 -6.48 7.98 0.70
N GLU A 27 -5.51 8.69 0.10
CA GLU A 27 -5.28 8.70 -1.34
C GLU A 27 -4.94 7.31 -1.90
N LEU A 28 -4.07 6.54 -1.22
CA LEU A 28 -3.75 5.17 -1.65
C LEU A 28 -4.98 4.25 -1.56
N ASN A 29 -5.78 4.36 -0.50
CA ASN A 29 -7.04 3.63 -0.36
C ASN A 29 -8.06 4.04 -1.43
N MET A 30 -8.09 5.31 -1.82
CA MET A 30 -8.92 5.79 -2.91
C MET A 30 -8.49 5.16 -4.24
N LEU A 31 -7.18 5.08 -4.51
CA LEU A 31 -6.67 4.41 -5.72
C LEU A 31 -7.04 2.92 -5.76
N ILE A 32 -6.93 2.21 -4.64
CA ILE A 32 -7.38 0.81 -4.54
C ILE A 32 -8.87 0.72 -4.86
N THR A 33 -9.70 1.51 -4.17
CA THR A 33 -11.16 1.47 -4.31
C THR A 33 -11.62 1.83 -5.72
N GLN A 34 -10.96 2.79 -6.38
CA GLN A 34 -11.33 3.22 -7.73
C GLN A 34 -10.96 2.19 -8.80
N ASN A 35 -9.84 1.48 -8.64
CA ASN A 35 -9.37 0.53 -9.65
C ASN A 35 -9.90 -0.89 -9.40
N GLN A 36 -9.96 -1.33 -8.14
CA GLN A 36 -10.46 -2.65 -7.72
C GLN A 36 -11.18 -2.54 -6.37
N PRO A 37 -12.50 -2.26 -6.36
CA PRO A 37 -13.28 -2.09 -5.13
C PRO A 37 -13.33 -3.32 -4.20
N THR A 38 -13.01 -4.50 -4.72
CA THR A 38 -12.99 -5.77 -3.98
C THR A 38 -11.69 -6.00 -3.23
N PHE A 39 -10.64 -5.21 -3.50
CA PHE A 39 -9.33 -5.35 -2.88
C PHE A 39 -9.33 -4.76 -1.48
N LYS A 40 -8.47 -5.33 -0.61
CA LYS A 40 -8.43 -4.91 0.79
C LYS A 40 -7.79 -3.52 0.92
N PRO A 41 -8.37 -2.61 1.72
CA PRO A 41 -7.73 -1.34 1.99
C PRO A 41 -6.46 -1.53 2.84
N ILE A 42 -5.61 -0.51 2.84
CA ILE A 42 -4.46 -0.38 3.73
C ILE A 42 -4.97 -0.26 5.18
N THR A 43 -4.55 -1.18 6.04
CA THR A 43 -4.97 -1.24 7.45
C THR A 43 -3.79 -0.99 8.38
N LYS A 44 -4.06 -0.45 9.57
CA LYS A 44 -3.02 -0.24 10.58
C LYS A 44 -2.63 -1.58 11.21
N ARG A 45 -1.33 -1.87 11.30
CA ARG A 45 -0.84 -3.06 12.00
C ARG A 45 -1.08 -2.91 13.51
N LYS A 46 -1.59 -3.97 14.14
CA LYS A 46 -1.84 -3.99 15.59
C LYS A 46 -0.53 -3.92 16.36
N GLY A 47 -0.46 -3.03 17.36
CA GLY A 47 0.72 -2.89 18.23
C GLY A 47 1.85 -2.04 17.68
N SER A 48 1.68 -1.38 16.53
CA SER A 48 2.69 -0.50 15.92
C SER A 48 2.20 0.92 15.69
N ALA A 49 3.05 1.90 15.98
CA ALA A 49 2.80 3.30 15.65
C ALA A 49 3.27 3.59 14.22
N GLY A 50 2.37 4.03 13.34
CA GLY A 50 2.70 4.45 11.97
C GLY A 50 2.97 3.33 10.96
N GLN A 51 2.96 2.06 11.37
CA GLN A 51 3.09 0.92 10.45
C GLN A 51 1.72 0.40 10.00
N PHE A 52 1.62 0.12 8.71
CA PHE A 52 0.43 -0.32 8.01
C PHE A 52 0.72 -1.60 7.23
N GLU A 53 -0.34 -2.36 6.96
CA GLU A 53 -0.34 -3.60 6.20
C GLU A 53 -1.04 -3.35 4.86
N ILE A 54 -0.46 -3.88 3.79
CA ILE A 54 -1.01 -3.89 2.45
C ILE A 54 -1.03 -5.35 1.98
N SER A 55 -2.17 -5.84 1.49
CA SER A 55 -2.22 -7.19 0.89
C SER A 55 -1.49 -7.21 -0.45
N GLU A 56 -1.02 -8.39 -0.89
CA GLU A 56 -0.21 -8.53 -2.11
C GLU A 56 -0.92 -8.04 -3.37
N ASP A 57 -2.22 -8.30 -3.49
CA ASP A 57 -3.07 -7.84 -4.59
C ASP A 57 -3.13 -6.30 -4.67
N SER A 58 -3.30 -5.65 -3.52
CA SER A 58 -3.40 -4.20 -3.39
C SER A 58 -2.05 -3.53 -3.60
N HIS A 59 -0.97 -4.14 -3.11
CA HIS A 59 0.39 -3.67 -3.37
C HIS A 59 0.73 -3.75 -4.86
N ALA A 60 0.46 -4.88 -5.51
CA ALA A 60 0.68 -5.05 -6.95
C ALA A 60 -0.11 -4.03 -7.78
N LEU A 61 -1.39 -3.81 -7.45
CA LEU A 61 -2.23 -2.80 -8.08
C LEU A 61 -1.64 -1.38 -7.91
N LEU A 62 -1.18 -1.04 -6.71
CA LEU A 62 -0.58 0.27 -6.44
C LEU A 62 0.74 0.43 -7.18
N CYS A 63 1.58 -0.60 -7.24
CA CYS A 63 2.82 -0.61 -8.02
C CYS A 63 2.55 -0.38 -9.51
N GLN A 64 1.52 -1.01 -10.07
CA GLN A 64 1.10 -0.78 -11.45
C GLN A 64 0.57 0.65 -11.64
N THR A 65 -0.39 1.07 -10.81
CA THR A 65 -1.04 2.39 -10.89
C THR A 65 -0.05 3.54 -10.76
N LEU A 66 0.97 3.37 -9.92
CA LEU A 66 2.00 4.37 -9.65
C LEU A 66 3.22 4.26 -10.57
N GLY A 67 3.25 3.30 -11.50
CA GLY A 67 4.35 3.08 -12.43
C GLY A 67 5.66 2.68 -11.74
N LEU A 68 5.57 1.91 -10.65
CA LEU A 68 6.71 1.32 -9.92
C LEU A 68 7.18 0.00 -10.55
N ASN A 69 6.33 -0.66 -11.35
CA ASN A 69 6.70 -1.86 -12.12
C ASN A 69 7.45 -1.54 -13.44
N ALA A 70 8.19 -0.44 -13.49
CA ALA A 70 9.07 -0.17 -14.62
C ALA A 70 10.28 -1.10 -14.52
N VAL A 71 10.23 -2.16 -15.33
CA VAL A 71 11.31 -3.10 -15.68
C VAL A 71 12.70 -2.58 -15.30
N GLN A 72 13.36 -3.25 -14.34
CA GLN A 72 14.82 -3.28 -14.27
C GLN A 72 15.32 -4.41 -15.17
#